data_AF-A0A7V5Y4V7-F1
#
_entry.id   AF-A0A7V5Y4V7-F1
#
_cell.length_a   1.000
_cell.length_b   1.000
_cell.length_c   1.000
_cell.angle_alpha   90.00
_cell.angle_beta   90.00
_cell.angle_gamma   90.00
#
_symmetry.space_group_name_H-M   'P 1'
#
loop_
_entity.id
_entity.type
_entity.pdbx_description
1 polymer ?
#
loop_
_entity_poly.entity_id
_entity_poly.type
_entity_poly.pdbx_seq_one_letter_code
_entity_poly.pdbx_strand_id
1 'polypeptide(L)'
;MRALGTLALSALVLGALADGRNYDPRVAPINAGVITFGDSDAAVRDVYTFYALDQRTDLKPAGLSFQNPLAPSGAGRDQAAYWLVDLSKVTDTQLSRYRILLLSRANLNGMTAEMREKLRRFVDGGGVLWVDMPANGSSGELFFPRLTFGTGGGAINFINLNHPLLHGYYTLTPAD
;
A
#
# COMPACT_ATOMS: atom_id res chain seq x y z
N MET A 1 55.77 63.55 -25.90
CA MET A 1 54.45 64.22 -25.99
C MET A 1 53.38 63.25 -25.54
N ARG A 2 52.53 63.71 -24.61
CA ARG A 2 51.14 63.31 -24.34
C ARG A 2 50.82 61.89 -23.86
N ALA A 3 50.33 61.87 -22.63
CA ALA A 3 49.61 60.82 -21.94
C ALA A 3 48.24 60.49 -22.58
N LEU A 4 47.72 59.29 -22.26
CA LEU A 4 46.32 58.85 -22.09
C LEU A 4 46.38 57.30 -22.19
N GLY A 5 46.10 56.47 -21.19
CA GLY A 5 45.14 56.61 -20.11
C GLY A 5 43.81 55.98 -20.52
N THR A 6 43.68 54.65 -20.40
CA THR A 6 42.36 53.98 -20.45
C THR A 6 42.40 52.64 -19.72
N LEU A 7 41.61 52.55 -18.65
CA LEU A 7 41.23 51.32 -17.97
C LEU A 7 40.48 50.38 -18.92
N ALA A 8 40.71 49.07 -18.81
CA ALA A 8 39.79 48.06 -19.31
C ALA A 8 39.41 47.11 -18.17
N LEU A 9 38.09 47.02 -17.98
CA LEU A 9 37.35 46.44 -16.87
C LEU A 9 37.40 44.90 -16.92
N SER A 10 37.77 44.25 -15.81
CA SER A 10 37.66 42.80 -15.63
C SER A 10 36.19 42.39 -15.53
N ALA A 11 35.73 41.48 -16.40
CA ALA A 11 34.47 40.76 -16.23
C ALA A 11 34.76 39.26 -16.13
N LEU A 12 35.07 38.80 -14.92
CA LEU A 12 35.07 37.37 -14.58
C LEU A 12 33.60 36.95 -14.48
N VAL A 13 33.09 36.33 -15.53
CA VAL A 13 31.78 35.66 -15.50
C VAL A 13 31.94 34.42 -14.62
N LEU A 14 31.64 34.57 -13.33
CA LEU A 14 31.30 33.43 -12.48
C LEU A 14 29.98 32.88 -13.02
N GLY A 15 30.07 31.89 -13.91
CA GLY A 15 28.96 31.00 -14.16
C GLY A 15 28.61 30.35 -12.83
N ALA A 16 27.58 30.85 -12.17
CA ALA A 16 26.91 30.11 -11.12
C ALA A 16 26.38 28.85 -11.81
N LEU A 17 27.09 27.74 -11.65
CA LEU A 17 26.46 26.44 -11.76
C LEU A 17 25.40 26.47 -10.67
N ALA A 18 24.15 26.72 -11.07
CA ALA A 18 23.04 26.31 -10.26
C ALA A 18 23.30 24.83 -10.00
N ASP A 19 23.69 24.50 -8.77
CA ASP A 19 23.77 23.14 -8.29
C ASP A 19 22.34 22.64 -8.37
N GLY A 20 22.02 22.07 -9.53
CA GLY A 20 20.77 21.44 -9.81
C GLY A 20 20.67 20.37 -8.76
N ARG A 21 19.91 20.66 -7.70
CA ARG A 21 19.36 19.64 -6.83
C ARG A 21 18.54 18.77 -7.75
N ASN A 22 19.21 17.79 -8.35
CA ASN A 22 18.58 16.64 -8.94
C ASN A 22 17.83 16.03 -7.76
N TYR A 23 16.54 16.34 -7.68
CA TYR A 23 15.61 15.53 -6.94
C TYR A 23 15.62 14.19 -7.67
N ASP A 24 16.63 13.37 -7.38
CA ASP A 24 16.59 11.96 -7.73
C ASP A 24 15.24 11.46 -7.18
N PRO A 25 14.32 11.01 -8.06
CA PRO A 25 12.99 10.62 -7.63
C PRO A 25 13.18 9.49 -6.60
N ARG A 26 13.03 9.84 -5.32
CA ARG A 26 13.17 8.89 -4.22
C ARG A 26 12.01 7.91 -4.36
N VAL A 27 12.30 6.74 -4.90
CA VAL A 27 11.35 5.64 -4.92
C VAL A 27 11.17 5.20 -3.48
N ALA A 28 9.96 5.39 -2.94
CA ALA A 28 9.58 4.91 -1.62
C ALA A 28 8.81 3.60 -1.81
N PRO A 29 9.48 2.43 -1.75
CA PRO A 29 8.81 1.15 -1.87
C PRO A 29 7.96 0.87 -0.62
N ILE A 30 6.71 0.50 -0.84
CA ILE A 30 5.79 0.01 0.18
C ILE A 30 5.69 -1.49 0.02
N ASN A 31 6.05 -2.22 1.08
CA ASN A 31 5.91 -3.66 1.13
C ASN A 31 4.43 -4.02 1.27
N ALA A 32 3.86 -4.64 0.23
CA ALA A 32 2.45 -4.94 0.11
C ALA A 32 2.20 -6.34 -0.45
N GLY A 33 1.05 -6.92 -0.11
CA GLY A 33 0.66 -8.25 -0.57
C GLY A 33 -0.81 -8.57 -0.32
N VAL A 34 -1.32 -9.56 -1.05
CA VAL A 34 -2.69 -10.04 -0.99
C VAL A 34 -2.72 -11.39 -0.27
N ILE A 35 -3.55 -11.49 0.76
CA ILE A 35 -3.58 -12.63 1.68
C ILE A 35 -4.28 -13.84 1.06
N THR A 36 -3.67 -15.02 1.23
CA THR A 36 -4.30 -16.34 1.00
C THR A 36 -4.27 -17.18 2.28
N PHE A 37 -5.15 -18.19 2.38
CA PHE A 37 -5.25 -19.11 3.53
C PHE A 37 -4.69 -20.50 3.20
N GLY A 38 -3.81 -20.57 2.19
CA GLY A 38 -3.20 -21.80 1.72
C GLY A 38 -2.84 -21.72 0.24
N ASP A 39 -2.40 -22.86 -0.29
CA ASP A 39 -2.12 -23.03 -1.71
C ASP A 39 -3.40 -23.05 -2.55
N SER A 40 -3.36 -22.43 -3.73
CA SER A 40 -4.45 -22.45 -4.72
C SER A 40 -5.80 -21.94 -4.19
N ASP A 41 -5.76 -20.85 -3.42
CA ASP A 41 -6.93 -20.28 -2.78
C ASP A 41 -7.85 -19.54 -3.76
N ALA A 42 -8.83 -20.26 -4.30
CA ALA A 42 -9.78 -19.74 -5.29
C ALA A 42 -10.76 -18.70 -4.73
N ALA A 43 -10.83 -18.53 -3.40
CA ALA A 43 -11.68 -17.51 -2.80
C ALA A 43 -11.04 -16.12 -2.84
N VAL A 44 -9.73 -16.01 -3.11
CA VAL A 44 -9.01 -14.73 -3.16
C VAL A 44 -9.45 -13.93 -4.37
N ARG A 45 -9.72 -12.65 -4.14
CA ARG A 45 -10.14 -11.69 -5.15
C ARG A 45 -9.08 -10.59 -5.27
N ASP A 46 -9.17 -9.80 -6.33
CA ASP A 46 -8.44 -8.54 -6.51
C ASP A 46 -6.90 -8.65 -6.36
N VAL A 47 -6.33 -9.78 -6.80
CA VAL A 47 -4.90 -10.11 -6.68
C VAL A 47 -4.00 -9.03 -7.29
N TYR A 48 -4.46 -8.39 -8.35
CA TYR A 48 -3.73 -7.35 -9.08
C TYR A 48 -3.93 -5.94 -8.53
N THR A 49 -4.54 -5.76 -7.35
CA THR A 49 -4.80 -4.43 -6.78
C THR A 49 -3.53 -3.59 -6.68
N PHE A 50 -2.46 -4.13 -6.10
CA PHE A 50 -1.20 -3.40 -5.94
C PHE A 50 -0.47 -3.17 -7.27
N TYR A 51 -0.62 -4.09 -8.23
CA TYR A 51 -0.11 -3.87 -9.59
C TYR A 51 -0.84 -2.69 -10.27
N ALA A 52 -2.18 -2.68 -10.22
CA ALA A 52 -2.99 -1.61 -10.79
C ALA A 52 -2.68 -0.26 -10.10
N LEU A 53 -2.56 -0.24 -8.77
CA LEU A 53 -2.14 0.95 -8.02
C LEU A 53 -0.73 1.41 -8.41
N ASP A 54 0.18 0.50 -8.71
CA ASP A 54 1.54 0.85 -9.16
C ASP A 54 1.56 1.49 -10.56
N GLN A 55 0.62 1.12 -11.43
CA GLN A 55 0.48 1.72 -12.76
C GLN A 55 -0.21 3.10 -12.75
N ARG A 56 -0.96 3.43 -11.69
CA ARG A 56 -1.73 4.67 -11.58
C ARG A 56 -0.91 5.84 -11.08
N THR A 57 -0.11 6.42 -11.97
CA THR A 57 0.68 7.65 -11.72
C THR A 57 -0.17 8.90 -11.51
N ASP A 58 -1.46 8.84 -11.85
CA ASP A 58 -2.43 9.91 -11.69
C ASP A 58 -2.96 10.06 -10.25
N LEU A 59 -2.98 8.97 -9.48
CA LEU A 59 -3.47 8.98 -8.09
C LEU A 59 -2.38 8.93 -7.03
N LYS A 60 -1.24 8.32 -7.34
CA LYS A 60 -0.16 8.15 -6.35
C LYS A 60 0.83 9.30 -6.46
N PRO A 61 1.35 9.82 -5.33
CA PRO A 61 2.49 10.71 -5.35
C PRO A 61 3.66 10.12 -6.15
N ALA A 62 4.35 10.95 -6.91
CA ALA A 62 5.50 10.53 -7.69
C ALA A 62 6.55 9.84 -6.79
N GLY A 63 7.06 8.69 -7.23
CA GLY A 63 8.04 7.89 -6.48
C GLY A 63 7.44 6.83 -5.54
N LEU A 64 6.13 6.79 -5.30
CA LEU A 64 5.54 5.67 -4.55
C LEU A 64 5.52 4.41 -5.42
N SER A 65 5.98 3.28 -4.89
CA SER A 65 5.88 1.97 -5.56
C SER A 65 5.46 0.87 -4.60
N PHE A 66 4.83 -0.19 -5.12
CA PHE A 66 4.47 -1.37 -4.34
C PHE A 66 5.36 -2.55 -4.70
N GLN A 67 5.75 -3.33 -3.69
CA GLN A 67 6.53 -4.55 -3.89
C GLN A 67 6.12 -5.61 -2.88
N ASN A 68 6.21 -6.88 -3.28
CA ASN A 68 6.10 -7.99 -2.36
C ASN A 68 7.51 -8.43 -1.92
N PRO A 69 7.91 -8.25 -0.64
CA PRO A 69 9.24 -8.63 -0.14
C PRO A 69 9.47 -10.15 -0.09
N LEU A 70 8.41 -10.96 -0.20
CA LEU A 70 8.47 -12.42 -0.20
C LEU A 70 7.99 -13.01 -1.53
N ALA A 71 8.00 -12.22 -2.61
CA ALA A 71 7.64 -12.71 -3.93
C ALA A 71 8.48 -13.95 -4.32
N PRO A 72 7.87 -14.97 -4.95
CA PRO A 72 8.62 -16.12 -5.47
C PRO A 72 9.70 -15.68 -6.48
N SER A 73 10.83 -16.38 -6.49
CA SER A 73 11.87 -16.13 -7.49
C SER A 73 11.34 -16.44 -8.89
N GLY A 74 11.55 -15.51 -9.83
CA GLY A 74 11.06 -15.64 -11.21
C GLY A 74 9.61 -15.18 -11.43
N ALA A 75 8.88 -14.78 -10.38
CA ALA A 75 7.56 -14.19 -10.54
C ALA A 75 7.67 -12.71 -10.93
N GLY A 76 6.98 -12.30 -11.99
CA GLY A 76 6.86 -10.90 -12.42
C GLY A 76 5.73 -10.17 -11.69
N ARG A 77 5.79 -8.84 -11.58
CA ARG A 77 4.73 -8.02 -10.93
C ARG A 77 3.38 -8.11 -11.66
N ASP A 78 3.40 -8.47 -12.93
CA ASP A 78 2.23 -8.73 -13.77
C ASP A 78 1.63 -10.13 -13.54
N GLN A 79 2.24 -10.96 -12.69
CA GLN A 79 1.77 -12.30 -12.37
C GLN A 79 1.10 -12.34 -11.00
N ALA A 80 -0.06 -13.02 -10.92
CA ALA A 80 -0.80 -13.17 -9.67
C ALA A 80 0.07 -13.69 -8.52
N ALA A 81 0.89 -14.72 -8.77
CA ALA A 81 1.76 -15.35 -7.78
C ALA A 81 2.74 -14.39 -7.10
N TYR A 82 3.10 -13.27 -7.75
CA TYR A 82 3.97 -12.26 -7.16
C TYR A 82 3.33 -11.56 -5.98
N TRP A 83 2.01 -11.34 -5.99
CA TRP A 83 1.32 -10.56 -4.96
C TRP A 83 0.77 -11.40 -3.81
N LEU A 84 0.65 -12.72 -4.00
CA LEU A 84 0.04 -13.60 -3.01
C LEU A 84 0.96 -13.83 -1.81
N VAL A 85 0.36 -13.80 -0.62
CA VAL A 85 0.99 -14.04 0.67
C VAL A 85 0.20 -15.09 1.43
N ASP A 86 0.74 -16.29 1.52
CA ASP A 86 0.09 -17.40 2.19
C ASP A 86 0.26 -17.32 3.72
N LEU A 87 -0.82 -17.03 4.43
CA LEU A 87 -0.83 -16.93 5.89
C LEU A 87 -0.57 -18.26 6.61
N SER A 88 -0.83 -19.39 5.94
CA SER A 88 -0.55 -20.72 6.50
C SER A 88 0.96 -20.98 6.61
N LYS A 89 1.76 -20.40 5.71
CA LYS A 89 3.21 -20.62 5.61
C LYS A 89 4.04 -19.48 6.15
N VAL A 90 3.55 -18.25 6.07
CA VAL A 90 4.31 -17.08 6.49
C VAL A 90 4.49 -17.05 8.02
N THR A 91 5.69 -16.66 8.45
CA THR A 91 6.01 -16.47 9.88
C THR A 91 5.73 -15.02 10.32
N ASP A 92 5.59 -14.78 11.62
CA ASP A 92 5.39 -13.42 12.16
C ASP A 92 6.52 -12.46 11.76
N THR A 93 7.77 -12.94 11.75
CA THR A 93 8.94 -12.15 11.34
C THR A 93 8.95 -11.82 9.85
N GLN A 94 8.34 -12.67 9.02
CA GLN A 94 8.15 -12.41 7.61
C GLN A 94 6.99 -11.44 7.39
N LEU A 95 5.92 -11.58 8.16
CA LEU A 95 4.73 -10.74 8.10
C LEU A 95 5.02 -9.29 8.53
N SER A 96 5.92 -9.10 9.51
CA SER A 96 6.34 -7.76 9.96
C SER A 96 7.10 -6.94 8.92
N ARG A 97 7.57 -7.56 7.84
CA ARG A 97 8.19 -6.85 6.71
C ARG A 97 7.16 -6.10 5.88
N TYR A 98 5.89 -6.50 5.92
CA TYR A 98 4.83 -5.84 5.19
C TYR A 98 4.41 -4.56 5.90
N ARG A 99 4.03 -3.56 5.12
CA ARG A 99 3.39 -2.35 5.62
C ARG A 99 1.88 -2.43 5.47
N ILE A 100 1.44 -2.99 4.34
CA ILE A 100 0.03 -3.09 3.96
C ILE A 100 -0.26 -4.52 3.52
N LEU A 101 -1.36 -5.09 4.00
CA LEU A 101 -1.87 -6.36 3.49
C LEU A 101 -3.32 -6.20 3.09
N LEU A 102 -3.70 -6.81 1.96
CA LEU A 102 -5.08 -6.85 1.48
C LEU A 102 -5.67 -8.24 1.72
N LEU A 103 -6.74 -8.29 2.49
CA LEU A 103 -7.63 -9.43 2.60
C LEU A 103 -8.84 -9.16 1.70
N SER A 104 -8.72 -9.48 0.40
CA SER A 104 -9.85 -9.49 -0.52
C SER A 104 -10.25 -10.92 -0.85
N ARG A 105 -11.44 -11.34 -0.39
CA ARG A 105 -11.92 -12.72 -0.56
C ARG A 105 -13.42 -12.80 -0.73
N ALA A 106 -13.88 -13.87 -1.38
CA ALA A 106 -15.31 -14.18 -1.51
C ALA A 106 -15.93 -14.67 -0.19
N ASN A 107 -15.14 -15.27 0.70
CA ASN A 107 -15.52 -15.70 2.04
C ASN A 107 -14.28 -15.94 2.92
N LEU A 108 -14.50 -16.11 4.22
CA LEU A 108 -13.46 -16.37 5.21
C LEU A 108 -13.27 -17.87 5.53
N ASN A 109 -13.82 -18.78 4.72
CA ASN A 109 -13.61 -20.21 4.92
C ASN A 109 -12.12 -20.55 4.78
N GLY A 110 -11.63 -21.42 5.67
CA GLY A 110 -10.20 -21.75 5.75
C GLY A 110 -9.40 -20.86 6.70
N MET A 111 -9.96 -19.75 7.22
CA MET A 111 -9.28 -18.94 8.22
C MET A 111 -9.19 -19.68 9.55
N THR A 112 -7.96 -19.96 10.00
CA THR A 112 -7.70 -20.60 11.29
C THR A 112 -7.54 -19.57 12.42
N ALA A 113 -7.61 -20.03 13.67
CA ALA A 113 -7.33 -19.17 14.83
C ALA A 113 -5.87 -18.67 14.84
N GLU A 114 -4.94 -19.47 14.34
CA GLU A 114 -3.53 -19.08 14.20
C GLU A 114 -3.36 -17.96 13.17
N MET A 115 -3.94 -18.10 11.98
CA MET A 115 -3.87 -17.05 10.94
C MET A 115 -4.48 -15.74 11.44
N ARG A 116 -5.58 -15.83 12.18
CA ARG A 116 -6.19 -14.66 12.83
C ARG A 116 -5.22 -14.02 13.81
N GLU A 117 -4.60 -14.80 14.69
CA GLU A 117 -3.64 -14.27 15.67
C GLU A 117 -2.40 -13.63 15.00
N LYS A 118 -1.90 -14.18 13.88
CA LYS A 118 -0.82 -13.55 13.09
C LYS A 118 -1.22 -12.17 12.57
N LEU A 119 -2.41 -12.09 11.98
CA LEU A 119 -2.95 -10.83 11.48
C LEU A 119 -3.22 -9.81 12.62
N ARG A 120 -3.64 -10.27 13.81
CA ARG A 120 -3.75 -9.41 15.00
C ARG A 120 -2.41 -8.78 15.33
N ARG A 121 -1.37 -9.60 15.45
CA ARG A 121 0.00 -9.14 15.77
C ARG A 121 0.55 -8.20 14.70
N PHE A 122 0.22 -8.43 13.44
CA PHE A 122 0.56 -7.52 12.36
C PHE A 122 -0.08 -6.13 12.52
N VAL A 123 -1.38 -6.07 12.80
CA VAL A 123 -2.10 -4.81 13.03
C VAL A 123 -1.63 -4.12 14.31
N ASP A 124 -1.47 -4.87 15.41
CA ASP A 124 -0.95 -4.37 16.67
C ASP A 124 0.50 -3.87 16.54
N GLY A 125 1.29 -4.49 15.65
CA GLY A 125 2.63 -4.04 15.26
C GLY A 125 2.63 -2.79 14.38
N GLY A 126 1.45 -2.20 14.11
CA GLY A 126 1.27 -0.99 13.33
C GLY A 126 1.03 -1.23 11.84
N GLY A 127 0.95 -2.49 11.38
CA GLY A 127 0.61 -2.86 10.01
C GLY A 127 -0.80 -2.42 9.61
N VAL A 128 -0.99 -2.12 8.33
CA VAL A 128 -2.30 -1.73 7.79
C VAL A 128 -2.95 -2.93 7.11
N LEU A 129 -4.10 -3.36 7.61
CA LEU A 129 -4.90 -4.43 7.00
C LEU A 129 -6.09 -3.81 6.27
N TRP A 130 -6.14 -3.99 4.95
CA TRP A 130 -7.32 -3.68 4.14
C TRP A 130 -8.17 -4.93 4.03
N VAL A 131 -9.48 -4.79 4.23
CA VAL A 131 -10.43 -5.89 4.14
C VAL A 131 -11.49 -5.53 3.11
N ASP A 132 -11.59 -6.33 2.05
CA ASP A 132 -12.66 -6.24 1.06
C ASP A 132 -13.41 -7.57 1.01
N MET A 133 -14.71 -7.53 1.31
CA MET A 133 -15.58 -8.70 1.37
C MET A 133 -16.88 -8.37 0.62
N PRO A 134 -17.39 -9.27 -0.24
CA PRO A 134 -18.63 -9.01 -0.94
C PRO A 134 -19.82 -9.07 0.02
N ALA A 135 -20.87 -8.30 -0.27
CA ALA A 135 -22.05 -8.17 0.59
C ALA A 135 -22.69 -9.53 1.00
N ASN A 136 -22.63 -10.54 0.12
CA ASN A 136 -23.16 -11.88 0.35
C ASN A 136 -22.11 -12.91 0.81
N GLY A 137 -20.83 -12.53 0.89
CA GLY A 137 -19.69 -13.44 1.13
C GLY A 137 -19.34 -13.71 2.59
N SER A 138 -20.27 -13.46 3.48
CA SER A 138 -19.91 -12.80 4.71
C SER A 138 -20.43 -13.56 5.92
N SER A 139 -19.79 -14.67 6.23
CA SER A 139 -19.87 -15.28 7.55
C SER A 139 -18.47 -15.60 8.03
N GLY A 140 -18.00 -14.90 9.06
CA GLY A 140 -16.72 -15.12 9.70
C GLY A 140 -16.39 -14.00 10.69
N GLU A 141 -15.43 -14.24 11.57
CA GLU A 141 -15.03 -13.30 12.62
C GLU A 141 -13.62 -12.74 12.33
N LEU A 142 -13.53 -11.43 12.06
CA LEU A 142 -12.27 -10.67 11.95
C LEU A 142 -12.13 -9.73 13.16
N PHE A 143 -11.05 -9.86 13.95
CA PHE A 143 -10.63 -9.02 15.11
C PHE A 143 -11.73 -8.43 16.02
N PHE A 144 -11.34 -7.54 16.93
CA PHE A 144 -12.21 -6.94 17.95
C PHE A 144 -12.55 -5.47 17.60
N PRO A 145 -13.80 -5.02 17.82
CA PRO A 145 -14.96 -5.86 18.08
C PRO A 145 -15.22 -6.77 16.87
N ARG A 146 -15.75 -7.98 17.12
CA ARG A 146 -16.02 -9.01 16.10
C ARG A 146 -16.55 -8.38 14.83
N LEU A 147 -15.72 -8.25 13.80
CA LEU A 147 -16.16 -7.74 12.51
C LEU A 147 -16.93 -8.87 11.84
N THR A 148 -18.26 -8.78 11.90
CA THR A 148 -19.18 -9.57 11.10
C THR A 148 -19.55 -8.76 9.87
N PHE A 149 -19.16 -9.24 8.70
CA PHE A 149 -19.71 -8.75 7.45
C PHE A 149 -21.08 -9.43 7.31
N GLY A 150 -22.14 -8.73 6.91
CA GLY A 150 -23.45 -9.35 6.74
C GLY A 150 -24.52 -8.31 6.40
N THR A 151 -25.65 -8.77 5.86
CA THR A 151 -26.88 -7.97 5.71
C THR A 151 -27.56 -7.80 7.06
N GLY A 152 -26.87 -7.16 8.01
CA GLY A 152 -27.41 -6.83 9.33
C GLY A 152 -27.62 -5.33 9.44
N GLY A 153 -28.86 -4.90 9.69
CA GLY A 153 -29.25 -3.50 9.92
C GLY A 153 -28.74 -2.92 11.24
N GLY A 154 -27.50 -3.25 11.62
CA GLY A 154 -26.74 -2.52 12.63
C GLY A 154 -25.87 -1.50 11.91
N ALA A 155 -25.83 -0.27 12.41
CA ALA A 155 -24.99 0.76 11.83
C ALA A 155 -23.55 0.25 11.73
N ILE A 156 -22.98 0.28 10.52
CA ILE A 156 -21.54 0.47 10.39
C ILE A 156 -21.29 1.79 11.12
N ASN A 157 -20.74 1.72 12.32
CA ASN A 157 -20.35 2.90 13.06
C ASN A 157 -19.21 3.52 12.24
N PHE A 158 -19.54 4.45 11.34
CA PHE A 158 -18.55 5.42 10.88
C PHE A 158 -18.15 6.19 12.14
N ILE A 159 -17.06 5.74 12.77
CA ILE A 159 -16.60 6.28 14.06
C ILE A 159 -16.32 7.79 13.94
N ASN A 160 -16.03 8.29 12.74
CA ASN A 160 -15.90 9.71 12.47
C ASN A 160 -15.94 10.01 10.96
N LEU A 161 -16.94 10.75 10.46
CA LEU A 161 -16.94 11.23 9.07
C LEU A 161 -15.83 12.25 8.80
N ASN A 162 -15.38 12.98 9.82
CA ASN A 162 -14.24 13.89 9.73
C ASN A 162 -12.88 13.18 9.85
N HIS A 163 -12.84 11.85 9.73
CA HIS A 163 -11.58 11.13 9.83
C HIS A 163 -10.64 11.55 8.68
N PRO A 164 -9.33 11.78 8.93
CA PRO A 164 -8.40 12.17 7.87
C PRO A 164 -8.31 11.20 6.69
N LEU A 165 -8.70 9.93 6.87
CA LEU A 165 -8.80 8.96 5.76
C LEU A 165 -9.93 9.28 4.78
N LEU A 166 -10.98 9.97 5.22
CA LEU A 166 -12.10 10.38 4.37
C LEU A 166 -11.90 11.76 3.74
N HIS A 167 -10.98 12.57 4.27
CA HIS A 167 -10.69 13.93 3.80
C HIS A 167 -9.21 14.16 3.45
N GLY A 168 -8.49 13.08 3.12
CA GLY A 168 -7.07 13.14 2.79
C GLY A 168 -6.84 13.72 1.40
N TYR A 169 -6.30 12.90 0.50
CA TYR A 169 -6.10 13.31 -0.90
C TYR A 169 -7.40 13.45 -1.70
N TYR A 170 -8.42 12.66 -1.35
CA TYR A 170 -9.75 12.70 -1.93
C TYR A 170 -10.79 12.75 -0.82
N THR A 171 -11.85 13.54 -1.02
CA THR A 171 -12.99 13.54 -0.11
C THR A 171 -13.93 12.40 -0.49
N LEU A 172 -14.08 11.43 0.42
CA LEU A 172 -15.00 10.32 0.27
C LEU A 172 -16.32 10.68 0.97
N THR A 173 -17.41 10.64 0.21
CA THR A 173 -18.76 10.77 0.75
C THR A 173 -19.44 9.40 0.80
N PRO A 174 -20.36 9.16 1.75
CA PRO A 174 -21.26 8.01 1.66
C PRO A 174 -21.93 7.97 0.28
N ALA A 175 -22.09 6.78 -0.28
CA ALA A 175 -22.98 6.59 -1.41
C ALA A 175 -24.44 6.68 -0.90
N ASP A 176 -25.30 7.38 -1.66
CA ASP A 176 -26.75 7.46 -1.39
C ASP A 176 -27.45 6.11 -1.47
#